data_AF-A0A964HH22-F1
#
_entry.id   AF-A0A964HH22-F1
#
_cell.length_a   1.000
_cell.length_b   1.000
_cell.length_c   1.000
_cell.angle_alpha   90.00
_cell.angle_beta   90.00
_cell.angle_gamma   90.00
#
_symmetry.space_group_name_H-M   'P 1'
#
loop_
_entity.id
_entity.type
_entity.pdbx_description
1 polymer ?
#
loop_
_entity_poly.entity_id
_entity_poly.type
_entity_poly.pdbx_seq_one_letter_code
_entity_poly.pdbx_strand_id
1 'polypeptide(L)'
;MGITRTGNAEIDQQHEILDSMVAQLAGFCVEGKRDSELTCQKCSLERLRSCTATLDSISDQLGAFLIGHATYEERMMELLPQTPTCQAHVKAHKAAHAGVARQLKKLAMKIATQPPRQASNDMWQVIGDWLGDHTALFDSRMVRLGKSAAPEIDFDGELVNMLDQHVFPNRPMRRKTVPAAPDPTLNKKRIEVRGRFESLSPAQREVFWHVLGGKKNSEIATTLGVSINTVKTHRAAVFQKMDVTSVVELVKMTGVLR
;
A
#
# COMPACT_ATOMS: atom_id res chain seq x y z
N MET A 1 -15.69 13.14 -4.97
CA MET A 1 -15.37 12.38 -3.74
C MET A 1 -13.86 12.36 -3.63
N GLY A 2 -13.31 12.78 -2.50
CA GLY A 2 -11.86 12.85 -2.31
C GLY A 2 -11.44 11.93 -1.17
N ILE A 3 -10.40 11.14 -1.40
CA ILE A 3 -9.80 10.30 -0.38
C ILE A 3 -9.04 11.17 0.61
N THR A 4 -9.25 10.92 1.90
CA THR A 4 -8.51 11.59 2.96
C THR A 4 -7.20 10.86 3.21
N ARG A 5 -6.06 11.54 3.09
CA ARG A 5 -4.78 10.96 3.45
C ARG A 5 -4.68 10.74 4.95
N THR A 6 -4.32 9.53 5.33
CA THR A 6 -4.19 9.07 6.71
C THR A 6 -2.83 9.46 7.31
N GLY A 7 -1.84 9.70 6.46
CA GLY A 7 -0.46 9.95 6.87
C GLY A 7 0.31 8.67 7.24
N ASN A 8 -0.20 7.50 6.82
CA ASN A 8 0.54 6.24 6.74
C ASN A 8 0.74 5.92 5.24
N ALA A 9 2.00 5.76 4.82
CA ALA A 9 2.35 5.67 3.40
C ALA A 9 1.79 4.42 2.69
N GLU A 10 1.71 3.28 3.38
CA GLU A 10 1.18 2.03 2.81
C GLU A 10 -0.35 2.12 2.67
N ILE A 11 -1.04 2.62 3.69
CA ILE A 11 -2.50 2.84 3.65
C ILE A 11 -2.85 3.84 2.55
N ASP A 12 -2.15 4.98 2.50
CA ASP A 12 -2.38 6.01 1.49
C ASP A 12 -2.13 5.46 0.07
N GLN A 13 -1.13 4.59 -0.12
CA GLN A 13 -0.89 3.93 -1.41
C GLN A 13 -2.04 2.98 -1.78
N GLN A 14 -2.53 2.18 -0.82
CA GLN A 14 -3.66 1.27 -1.07
C GLN A 14 -4.94 2.05 -1.41
N HIS A 15 -5.18 3.18 -0.76
CA HIS A 15 -6.29 4.07 -1.08
C HIS A 15 -6.17 4.68 -2.47
N GLU A 16 -4.98 5.11 -2.91
CA GLU A 16 -4.76 5.61 -4.27
C GLU A 16 -5.05 4.53 -5.34
N ILE A 17 -4.76 3.26 -5.04
CA ILE A 17 -5.09 2.14 -5.93
C ILE A 17 -6.62 1.94 -5.96
N LEU A 18 -7.29 1.94 -4.81
CA LEU A 18 -8.75 1.85 -4.72
C LEU A 18 -9.43 2.98 -5.49
N ASP A 19 -8.95 4.22 -5.35
CA ASP A 19 -9.47 5.38 -6.09
C ASP A 19 -9.41 5.15 -7.60
N SER A 20 -8.26 4.67 -8.07
CA SER A 20 -8.05 4.36 -9.49
C SER A 20 -8.99 3.26 -9.99
N MET A 21 -9.24 2.24 -9.18
CA MET A 21 -10.20 1.18 -9.51
C MET A 21 -11.64 1.70 -9.54
N VAL A 22 -12.03 2.54 -8.57
CA VAL A 22 -13.34 3.20 -8.54
C VAL A 22 -13.50 4.17 -9.72
N ALA A 23 -12.44 4.87 -10.12
CA ALA A 23 -12.44 5.75 -11.29
C ALA A 23 -12.65 4.99 -12.60
N GLN A 24 -12.26 3.72 -12.70
CA GLN A 24 -12.58 2.87 -13.85
C GLN A 24 -14.08 2.63 -13.97
N LEU A 25 -14.81 2.49 -12.85
CA LEU A 25 -16.27 2.37 -12.87
C LEU A 25 -16.92 3.67 -13.36
N ALA A 26 -16.47 4.83 -12.86
CA ALA A 26 -16.93 6.12 -13.38
C ALA A 26 -16.64 6.28 -14.89
N GLY A 27 -15.50 5.74 -15.34
CA GLY A 27 -15.00 5.74 -16.71
C GLY A 27 -15.57 4.68 -17.63
N PHE A 28 -16.41 3.78 -17.12
CA PHE A 28 -16.69 2.50 -17.77
C PHE A 28 -17.28 2.62 -19.19
N CYS A 29 -18.14 3.61 -19.43
CA CYS A 29 -18.77 3.85 -20.73
C CYS A 29 -18.34 5.21 -21.32
N VAL A 30 -17.34 5.21 -22.21
CA VAL A 30 -16.82 6.43 -22.87
C VAL A 30 -17.85 7.12 -23.76
N GLU A 31 -18.69 6.35 -24.46
CA GLU A 31 -19.76 6.90 -25.30
C GLU A 31 -20.87 7.50 -24.44
N GLY A 32 -21.25 6.80 -23.36
CA GLY A 32 -22.21 7.31 -22.40
C GLY A 32 -21.73 8.58 -21.67
N LYS A 33 -20.42 8.76 -21.50
CA LYS A 33 -19.85 10.03 -20.99
C LYS A 33 -20.02 11.18 -21.97
N ARG A 34 -20.00 10.92 -23.28
CA ARG A 34 -20.16 11.95 -24.33
C ARG A 34 -21.62 12.28 -24.59
N ASP A 35 -22.50 11.31 -24.39
CA ASP A 35 -23.94 11.44 -24.58
C ASP A 35 -24.71 10.78 -23.43
N SER A 36 -25.32 11.60 -22.58
CA SER A 36 -26.13 11.16 -21.44
C SER A 36 -27.41 10.44 -21.84
N GLU A 37 -27.94 10.68 -23.06
CA GLU A 37 -29.15 10.03 -23.58
C GLU A 37 -28.85 8.64 -24.18
N LEU A 38 -27.57 8.29 -24.36
CA LEU A 38 -27.16 6.99 -24.87
C LEU A 38 -27.47 5.89 -23.83
N THR A 39 -28.47 5.08 -24.13
CA THR A 39 -28.85 3.92 -23.32
C THR A 39 -28.22 2.65 -23.85
N CYS A 40 -27.90 1.70 -22.96
CA CYS A 40 -27.39 0.38 -23.36
C CYS A 40 -28.36 -0.39 -24.28
N GLN A 41 -29.65 -0.01 -24.33
CA GLN A 41 -30.63 -0.63 -25.22
C GLN A 41 -30.28 -0.46 -26.71
N LYS A 42 -29.54 0.60 -27.07
CA LYS A 42 -29.07 0.87 -28.44
C LYS A 42 -27.79 0.11 -28.79
N CYS A 43 -27.19 -0.62 -27.85
CA CYS A 43 -25.95 -1.38 -28.09
C CYS A 43 -26.24 -2.76 -28.71
N SER A 44 -25.29 -3.26 -29.51
CA SER A 44 -25.38 -4.62 -30.03
C SER A 44 -25.26 -5.67 -28.91
N LEU A 45 -25.84 -6.85 -29.11
CA LEU A 45 -25.76 -7.96 -28.14
C LEU A 45 -24.32 -8.42 -27.85
N GLU A 46 -23.43 -8.34 -28.84
CA GLU A 46 -22.00 -8.64 -28.67
C GLU A 46 -21.33 -7.61 -27.76
N ARG A 47 -21.63 -6.32 -27.99
CA ARG A 47 -21.13 -5.24 -27.14
C ARG A 47 -21.64 -5.35 -25.72
N LEU A 48 -22.92 -5.66 -25.53
CA LEU A 48 -23.49 -5.88 -24.20
C LEU A 48 -22.77 -7.01 -23.47
N ARG A 49 -22.55 -8.16 -24.12
CA ARG A 49 -21.80 -9.28 -23.53
C ARG A 49 -20.37 -8.88 -23.15
N SER A 50 -19.66 -8.18 -24.04
CA SER A 50 -18.30 -7.70 -23.78
C SER A 50 -18.25 -6.71 -22.60
N CYS A 51 -19.17 -5.75 -22.54
CA CYS A 51 -19.28 -4.82 -21.42
C CYS A 51 -19.60 -5.54 -20.11
N THR A 52 -20.58 -6.45 -20.09
CA THR A 52 -20.92 -7.24 -18.90
C THR A 52 -19.70 -8.00 -18.38
N ALA A 53 -18.97 -8.72 -19.24
CA ALA A 53 -17.76 -9.45 -18.86
C ALA A 53 -16.65 -8.53 -18.33
N THR A 54 -16.49 -7.35 -18.94
CA THR A 54 -15.51 -6.35 -18.47
C THR A 54 -15.88 -5.81 -17.09
N LEU A 55 -17.15 -5.50 -16.87
CA LEU A 55 -17.63 -5.00 -15.58
C LEU A 55 -17.50 -6.06 -14.48
N ASP A 56 -17.79 -7.31 -14.80
CA ASP A 56 -17.60 -8.44 -13.89
C ASP A 56 -16.13 -8.57 -13.46
N SER A 57 -15.20 -8.46 -14.42
CA SER A 57 -13.76 -8.46 -14.11
C SER A 57 -13.33 -7.28 -13.24
N ILE A 58 -13.84 -6.06 -13.49
CA ILE A 58 -13.56 -4.89 -12.65
C ILE A 58 -14.12 -5.11 -11.24
N SER A 59 -15.35 -5.64 -11.13
CA SER A 59 -16.02 -5.95 -9.87
C SER A 59 -15.22 -6.94 -9.03
N ASP A 60 -14.76 -8.03 -9.64
CA ASP A 60 -13.96 -9.06 -8.97
C ASP A 60 -12.62 -8.53 -8.47
N GLN A 61 -11.92 -7.77 -9.32
CA GLN A 61 -10.64 -7.14 -8.93
C GLN A 61 -10.84 -6.17 -7.76
N LEU A 62 -11.87 -5.32 -7.83
CA LEU A 62 -12.19 -4.37 -6.77
C LEU A 62 -12.55 -5.08 -5.46
N GLY A 63 -13.35 -6.15 -5.54
CA GLY A 63 -13.71 -6.96 -4.37
C GLY A 63 -12.50 -7.62 -3.73
N ALA A 64 -11.62 -8.23 -4.53
CA ALA A 64 -10.40 -8.84 -4.02
C ALA A 64 -9.47 -7.82 -3.36
N PHE A 65 -9.31 -6.64 -3.97
CA PHE A 65 -8.47 -5.58 -3.40
C PHE A 65 -9.05 -5.03 -2.09
N LEU A 66 -10.36 -4.74 -2.05
CA LEU A 66 -11.02 -4.27 -0.82
C LEU A 66 -10.90 -5.26 0.33
N ILE A 67 -11.04 -6.57 0.07
CA ILE A 67 -10.92 -7.61 1.09
C ILE A 67 -9.52 -7.58 1.73
N GLY A 68 -8.47 -7.56 0.91
CA GLY A 68 -7.14 -7.61 1.49
C GLY A 68 -6.68 -6.25 2.04
N HIS A 69 -7.19 -5.12 1.54
CA HIS A 69 -7.02 -3.81 2.16
C HIS A 69 -7.63 -3.80 3.57
N ALA A 70 -8.88 -4.24 3.69
CA ALA A 70 -9.54 -4.41 4.99
C ALA A 70 -8.76 -5.36 5.90
N THR A 71 -8.25 -6.47 5.37
CA THR A 71 -7.43 -7.43 6.13
C THR A 71 -6.13 -6.78 6.64
N TYR A 72 -5.47 -5.98 5.82
CA TYR A 72 -4.26 -5.25 6.19
C TYR A 72 -4.54 -4.28 7.35
N GLU A 73 -5.57 -3.45 7.23
CA GLU A 73 -5.94 -2.52 8.30
C GLU A 73 -6.42 -3.24 9.57
N GLU A 74 -7.13 -4.36 9.43
CA GLU A 74 -7.55 -5.16 10.58
C GLU A 74 -6.39 -5.73 11.38
N ARG A 75 -5.26 -6.02 10.73
CA ARG A 75 -4.01 -6.43 11.37
C ARG A 75 -3.30 -5.26 12.03
N MET A 76 -3.30 -4.10 11.38
CA MET A 76 -2.83 -2.85 11.99
C MET A 76 -3.62 -2.52 13.28
N MET A 77 -4.93 -2.74 13.26
CA MET A 77 -5.81 -2.53 14.42
C MET A 77 -5.49 -3.44 15.62
N GLU A 78 -4.88 -4.61 15.40
CA GLU A 78 -4.42 -5.50 16.50
C GLU A 78 -3.31 -4.86 17.33
N LEU A 79 -2.57 -3.90 16.76
CA LEU A 79 -1.48 -3.17 17.41
C LEU A 79 -1.97 -1.96 18.22
N LEU A 80 -3.26 -1.63 18.16
CA LEU A 80 -3.81 -0.53 18.95
C LEU A 80 -3.87 -0.88 20.45
N PRO A 81 -3.76 0.12 21.34
CA PRO A 81 -3.93 -0.09 22.77
C PRO A 81 -5.29 -0.73 23.10
N GLN A 82 -5.34 -1.62 24.08
CA GLN A 82 -6.57 -2.31 24.52
C GLN A 82 -7.49 -1.42 25.39
N THR A 83 -7.62 -0.14 25.02
CA THR A 83 -8.52 0.81 25.68
C THR A 83 -9.96 0.65 25.15
N PRO A 84 -11.00 0.98 25.95
CA PRO A 84 -12.39 0.94 25.48
C PRO A 84 -12.63 1.75 24.20
N THR A 85 -11.98 2.92 24.08
CA THR A 85 -12.06 3.78 22.89
C THR A 85 -11.51 3.09 21.64
N CYS A 86 -10.35 2.44 21.76
CA CYS A 86 -9.75 1.72 20.63
C CYS A 86 -10.59 0.49 20.26
N GLN A 87 -11.03 -0.29 21.24
CA GLN A 87 -11.88 -1.47 20.98
C GLN A 87 -13.22 -1.11 20.31
N ALA A 88 -13.85 0.00 20.74
CA ALA A 88 -15.05 0.51 20.10
C ALA A 88 -14.80 0.93 18.63
N HIS A 89 -13.67 1.59 18.37
CA HIS A 89 -13.24 1.94 17.02
C HIS A 89 -13.00 0.69 16.16
N VAL A 90 -12.22 -0.28 16.64
CA VAL A 90 -11.94 -1.54 15.92
C VAL A 90 -13.23 -2.26 15.56
N LYS A 91 -14.16 -2.39 16.50
CA LYS A 91 -15.45 -3.04 16.27
C LYS A 91 -16.25 -2.33 15.16
N ALA A 92 -16.32 -1.01 15.21
CA ALA A 92 -17.05 -0.20 14.22
C ALA A 92 -16.37 -0.24 12.83
N HIS A 93 -15.04 -0.19 12.78
CA HIS A 93 -14.25 -0.25 11.56
C HIS A 93 -14.44 -1.59 10.84
N LYS A 94 -14.29 -2.71 11.55
CA LYS A 94 -14.57 -4.07 11.02
C LYS A 94 -16.00 -4.21 10.52
N ALA A 95 -16.97 -3.62 11.22
CA ALA A 95 -18.36 -3.64 10.78
C ALA A 95 -18.56 -2.85 9.46
N ALA A 96 -17.83 -1.74 9.27
CA ALA A 96 -17.84 -0.97 8.03
C ALA A 96 -17.23 -1.76 6.85
N HIS A 97 -16.09 -2.44 7.05
CA HIS A 97 -15.50 -3.36 6.05
C HIS A 97 -16.49 -4.44 5.63
N ALA A 98 -17.07 -5.14 6.60
CA ALA A 98 -18.05 -6.19 6.33
C ALA A 98 -19.30 -5.62 5.63
N GLY A 99 -19.67 -4.38 5.93
CA GLY A 99 -20.75 -3.64 5.29
C GLY A 99 -20.52 -3.43 3.80
N VAL A 100 -19.40 -2.82 3.42
CA VAL A 100 -19.08 -2.55 2.02
C VAL A 100 -18.89 -3.85 1.22
N ALA A 101 -18.26 -4.87 1.80
CA ALA A 101 -18.10 -6.17 1.14
C ALA A 101 -19.46 -6.82 0.80
N ARG A 102 -20.44 -6.73 1.71
CA ARG A 102 -21.81 -7.20 1.44
C ARG A 102 -22.51 -6.38 0.37
N GLN A 103 -22.33 -5.06 0.37
CA GLN A 103 -22.92 -4.18 -0.65
C GLN A 103 -22.33 -4.46 -2.03
N LEU A 104 -21.00 -4.56 -2.14
CA LEU A 104 -20.33 -4.89 -3.38
C LEU A 104 -20.78 -6.24 -3.94
N LYS A 105 -20.87 -7.28 -3.09
CA LYS A 105 -21.39 -8.58 -3.50
C LYS A 105 -22.82 -8.50 -4.04
N LYS A 106 -23.70 -7.72 -3.41
CA LYS A 106 -25.07 -7.50 -3.88
C LYS A 106 -25.11 -6.80 -5.23
N LEU A 107 -24.22 -5.84 -5.46
CA LEU A 107 -24.11 -5.11 -6.72
C LEU A 107 -23.54 -6.00 -7.84
N ALA A 108 -22.52 -6.81 -7.53
CA ALA A 108 -21.95 -7.77 -8.45
C ALA A 108 -23.01 -8.75 -9.00
N MET A 109 -23.90 -9.26 -8.14
CA MET A 109 -25.01 -10.13 -8.58
C MET A 109 -25.98 -9.47 -9.56
N LYS A 110 -26.05 -8.13 -9.58
CA LYS A 110 -26.91 -7.39 -10.51
C LYS A 110 -26.29 -7.19 -11.89
N ILE A 111 -24.97 -7.38 -12.04
CA ILE A 111 -24.25 -7.20 -13.32
C ILE A 111 -24.88 -8.05 -14.44
N ALA A 112 -25.29 -9.29 -14.12
CA ALA A 112 -25.89 -10.20 -15.09
C ALA A 112 -27.33 -9.82 -15.51
N THR A 113 -28.02 -8.98 -14.73
CA THR A 113 -29.45 -8.69 -14.89
C THR A 113 -29.77 -7.23 -15.17
N GLN A 114 -28.76 -6.36 -15.20
CA GLN A 114 -28.90 -4.93 -15.41
C GLN A 114 -28.06 -4.44 -16.59
N PRO A 115 -28.43 -3.30 -17.21
CA PRO A 115 -27.57 -2.62 -18.18
C PRO A 115 -26.17 -2.36 -17.58
N PRO A 116 -25.06 -2.74 -18.26
CA PRO A 116 -23.71 -2.61 -17.70
C PRO A 116 -23.35 -1.20 -17.26
N ARG A 117 -23.79 -0.17 -17.99
CA ARG A 117 -23.59 1.22 -17.61
C ARG A 117 -24.27 1.57 -16.27
N GLN A 118 -25.48 1.08 -16.06
CA GLN A 118 -26.23 1.32 -14.82
C GLN A 118 -25.58 0.58 -13.65
N ALA A 119 -25.28 -0.72 -13.82
CA ALA A 119 -24.62 -1.50 -12.78
C ALA A 119 -23.26 -0.88 -12.38
N SER A 120 -22.48 -0.39 -13.35
CA SER A 120 -21.21 0.28 -13.10
C SER A 120 -21.38 1.59 -12.32
N ASN A 121 -22.39 2.40 -12.65
CA ASN A 121 -22.70 3.64 -11.92
C ASN A 121 -23.13 3.36 -10.48
N ASP A 122 -24.01 2.37 -10.26
CA ASP A 122 -24.46 1.98 -8.92
C ASP A 122 -23.27 1.55 -8.05
N MET A 123 -22.33 0.78 -8.63
CA MET A 123 -21.09 0.39 -7.95
C MET A 123 -20.17 1.57 -7.67
N TRP A 124 -19.96 2.44 -8.66
CA TRP A 124 -19.15 3.64 -8.49
C TRP A 124 -19.66 4.52 -7.35
N GLN A 125 -20.97 4.76 -7.31
CA GLN A 125 -21.57 5.60 -6.28
C GLN A 125 -21.39 4.98 -4.88
N VAL A 126 -21.80 3.73 -4.71
CA VAL A 126 -21.74 3.05 -3.40
C VAL A 126 -20.32 2.92 -2.89
N ILE A 127 -19.37 2.48 -3.74
CA ILE A 127 -17.99 2.28 -3.31
C ILE A 127 -17.24 3.61 -3.20
N GLY A 128 -17.51 4.57 -4.09
CA GLY A 128 -16.90 5.91 -4.05
C GLY A 128 -17.31 6.72 -2.82
N ASP A 129 -18.61 6.72 -2.49
CA ASP A 129 -19.12 7.33 -1.25
C ASP A 129 -18.49 6.69 -0.02
N TRP A 130 -18.52 5.35 0.02
CA TRP A 130 -17.93 4.60 1.12
C TRP A 130 -16.44 4.91 1.28
N LEU A 131 -15.64 4.90 0.20
CA LEU A 131 -14.21 5.15 0.27
C LEU A 131 -13.88 6.55 0.80
N GLY A 132 -14.63 7.57 0.36
CA GLY A 132 -14.48 8.94 0.88
C GLY A 132 -14.75 9.04 2.38
N ASP A 133 -15.90 8.54 2.82
CA ASP A 133 -16.32 8.61 4.23
C ASP A 133 -15.47 7.72 5.14
N HIS A 134 -15.11 6.53 4.65
CA HIS A 134 -14.35 5.55 5.42
C HIS A 134 -12.95 6.06 5.77
N THR A 135 -12.23 6.55 4.76
CA THR A 135 -10.86 7.06 4.93
C THR A 135 -10.79 8.24 5.90
N ALA A 136 -11.82 9.09 5.90
CA ALA A 136 -11.95 10.23 6.81
C ALA A 136 -12.34 9.82 8.25
N LEU A 137 -13.33 8.95 8.40
CA LEU A 137 -13.94 8.63 9.69
C LEU A 137 -13.20 7.51 10.45
N PHE A 138 -12.61 6.57 9.72
CA PHE A 138 -11.98 5.38 10.27
C PHE A 138 -10.47 5.42 10.13
N ASP A 139 -9.93 5.39 8.92
CA ASP A 139 -8.51 5.09 8.67
C ASP A 139 -7.60 6.20 9.23
N SER A 140 -7.96 7.46 8.99
CA SER A 140 -7.27 8.61 9.58
C SER A 140 -7.34 8.63 11.11
N ARG A 141 -8.40 8.08 11.70
CA ARG A 141 -8.52 7.95 13.16
C ARG A 141 -7.67 6.79 13.68
N MET A 142 -7.64 5.66 12.98
CA MET A 142 -6.79 4.50 13.32
C MET A 142 -5.32 4.93 13.42
N VAL A 143 -4.79 5.62 12.40
CA VAL A 143 -3.40 6.10 12.39
C VAL A 143 -3.11 7.05 13.55
N ARG A 144 -4.04 7.95 13.87
CA ARG A 144 -3.91 8.86 15.04
C ARG A 144 -3.91 8.12 16.37
N LEU A 145 -4.79 7.13 16.54
CA LEU A 145 -4.84 6.31 17.75
C LEU A 145 -3.53 5.53 17.95
N GLY A 146 -2.91 5.05 16.88
CA GLY A 146 -1.59 4.40 16.93
C GLY A 146 -0.46 5.36 17.33
N LYS A 147 -0.47 6.61 16.85
CA LYS A 147 0.55 7.63 17.17
C LYS A 147 0.44 8.18 18.59
N SER A 148 -0.76 8.21 19.17
CA SER A 148 -1.04 8.85 20.46
C SER A 148 -0.53 8.06 21.69
N ALA A 149 0.01 6.85 21.50
CA ALA A 149 0.48 5.97 22.58
C ALA A 149 1.99 6.04 22.91
N ALA A 150 2.84 6.62 22.04
CA ALA A 150 4.30 6.90 22.14
C ALA A 150 5.29 5.76 22.59
N PRO A 151 6.55 5.73 22.10
CA PRO A 151 7.14 6.36 20.91
C PRO A 151 6.93 5.48 19.66
N GLU A 152 7.13 6.07 18.48
CA GLU A 152 6.97 5.49 17.12
C GLU A 152 6.83 3.96 17.06
N ILE A 153 5.59 3.49 16.95
CA ILE A 153 5.32 2.16 16.41
C ILE A 153 5.71 2.24 14.94
N ASP A 154 6.94 1.81 14.66
CA ASP A 154 7.47 1.62 13.31
C ASP A 154 6.72 0.43 12.67
N PHE A 155 5.80 0.74 11.77
CA PHE A 155 5.06 -0.26 11.00
C PHE A 155 5.88 -0.81 9.81
N ASP A 156 7.12 -0.35 9.62
CA ASP A 156 7.86 -0.60 8.40
C ASP A 156 8.59 -1.97 8.39
N GLY A 157 8.01 -2.90 7.64
CA GLY A 157 8.73 -3.98 6.97
C GLY A 157 8.30 -5.39 7.36
N GLU A 158 8.25 -5.71 8.65
CA GLU A 158 8.00 -7.09 9.09
C GLU A 158 6.52 -7.47 8.97
N LEU A 159 5.61 -6.54 9.25
CA LEU A 159 4.16 -6.71 9.08
C LEU A 159 3.77 -6.78 7.59
N VAL A 160 4.39 -5.94 6.75
CA VAL A 160 4.14 -5.92 5.30
C VAL A 160 4.59 -7.23 4.64
N ASN A 161 5.75 -7.77 5.02
CA ASN A 161 6.23 -9.06 4.51
C ASN A 161 5.37 -10.24 4.97
N MET A 162 4.89 -10.23 6.21
CA MET A 162 3.99 -11.26 6.74
C MET A 162 2.66 -11.29 5.96
N LEU A 163 2.12 -10.12 5.60
CA LEU A 163 0.85 -9.98 4.89
C LEU A 163 0.99 -10.28 3.39
N ASP A 164 2.12 -9.98 2.76
CA ASP A 164 2.39 -10.35 1.36
C ASP A 164 2.49 -11.86 1.15
N GLN A 165 3.00 -12.62 2.13
CA GLN A 165 3.09 -14.08 2.04
C GLN A 165 1.74 -14.80 2.19
N HIS A 166 0.75 -14.20 2.86
CA HIS A 166 -0.46 -14.92 3.29
C HIS A 166 -1.79 -14.28 2.86
N VAL A 167 -1.85 -12.99 2.51
CA VAL A 167 -3.10 -12.27 2.22
C VAL A 167 -3.21 -11.90 0.74
N PHE A 168 -2.09 -11.60 0.06
CA PHE A 168 -2.08 -11.21 -1.35
C PHE A 168 -0.95 -11.92 -2.14
N PRO A 169 -1.06 -13.23 -2.42
CA PRO A 169 -0.03 -13.96 -3.17
C PRO A 169 0.20 -13.41 -4.60
N ASN A 170 -0.73 -12.59 -5.11
CA ASN A 170 -0.67 -11.94 -6.42
C ASN A 170 -0.95 -10.42 -6.32
N ARG A 171 -0.22 -9.69 -5.47
CA ARG A 171 -0.26 -8.21 -5.40
C ARG A 171 -0.10 -7.61 -6.82
N PRO A 172 -1.13 -6.93 -7.39
CA PRO A 172 -0.99 -6.21 -8.64
C PRO A 172 -0.19 -4.93 -8.38
N MET A 173 1.14 -5.01 -8.45
CA MET A 173 1.98 -3.82 -8.44
C MET A 173 1.74 -3.03 -9.72
N ARG A 174 1.60 -1.70 -9.60
CA ARG A 174 1.57 -0.75 -10.72
C ARG A 174 2.53 -1.23 -11.82
N ARG A 175 1.99 -1.60 -12.98
CA ARG A 175 2.76 -1.69 -14.23
C ARG A 175 3.30 -0.29 -14.50
N LYS A 176 4.53 -0.02 -14.08
CA LYS A 176 5.35 0.95 -14.81
C LYS A 176 5.49 0.34 -16.20
N THR A 177 5.06 1.09 -17.21
CA THR A 177 5.39 0.88 -18.62
C THR A 177 6.76 0.24 -18.74
N VAL A 178 6.83 -0.94 -19.36
CA VAL A 178 8.08 -1.65 -19.63
C VAL A 178 8.85 -0.87 -20.70
N PRO A 179 10.09 -0.41 -20.46
CA PRO A 179 11.11 -0.47 -21.49
C PRO A 179 11.90 -1.77 -21.31
N ALA A 180 12.09 -2.47 -22.43
CA ALA A 180 12.99 -3.58 -22.75
C ALA A 180 13.76 -4.32 -21.62
N ALA A 181 13.78 -5.65 -21.76
CA ALA A 181 14.55 -6.69 -21.04
C ALA A 181 15.61 -6.25 -20.00
N PRO A 182 15.65 -6.87 -18.79
CA PRO A 182 16.59 -6.52 -17.74
C PRO A 182 18.04 -6.86 -18.12
N ASP A 183 18.90 -5.86 -18.00
CA ASP A 183 20.35 -6.00 -18.05
C ASP A 183 20.83 -6.97 -16.92
N PRO A 184 21.46 -8.12 -17.25
CA PRO A 184 21.92 -9.11 -16.28
C PRO A 184 22.98 -8.56 -15.30
N THR A 185 23.61 -7.41 -15.60
CA THR A 185 24.58 -6.78 -14.70
C THR A 185 23.93 -6.12 -13.47
N LEU A 186 22.68 -5.65 -13.58
CA LEU A 186 21.99 -4.97 -12.49
C LEU A 186 21.54 -5.97 -11.40
N ASN A 187 21.11 -7.17 -11.78
CA ASN A 187 20.77 -8.24 -10.85
C ASN A 187 22.00 -8.74 -10.08
N LYS A 188 23.15 -8.88 -10.76
CA LYS A 188 24.42 -9.25 -10.11
C LYS A 188 24.82 -8.20 -9.07
N LYS A 189 24.68 -6.91 -9.40
CA LYS A 189 24.96 -5.81 -8.49
C LYS A 189 24.02 -5.80 -7.27
N ARG A 190 22.72 -6.09 -7.44
CA ARG A 190 21.76 -6.21 -6.31
C ARG A 190 22.14 -7.33 -5.34
N ILE A 191 22.47 -8.51 -5.87
CA ILE A 191 22.88 -9.68 -5.07
C ILE A 191 24.15 -9.37 -4.29
N GLU A 192 25.12 -8.72 -4.93
CA GLU A 192 26.39 -8.35 -4.28
C GLU A 192 26.20 -7.33 -3.16
N VAL A 193 25.42 -6.26 -3.38
CA VAL A 193 25.15 -5.26 -2.33
C VAL A 193 24.38 -5.88 -1.16
N ARG A 194 23.44 -6.79 -1.43
CA ARG A 194 22.69 -7.53 -0.40
C ARG A 194 23.63 -8.38 0.46
N GLY A 195 24.52 -9.16 -0.16
CA GLY A 195 25.49 -9.99 0.56
C GLY A 195 26.45 -9.17 1.43
N ARG A 196 26.91 -8.01 0.94
CA ARG A 196 27.74 -7.08 1.72
C ARG A 196 27.00 -6.55 2.95
N PHE A 197 25.73 -6.17 2.79
CA PHE A 197 24.91 -5.71 3.91
C PHE A 197 24.67 -6.82 4.95
N GLU A 198 24.40 -8.05 4.51
CA GLU A 198 24.20 -9.20 5.40
C GLU A 198 25.45 -9.55 6.22
N SER A 199 26.65 -9.23 5.71
CA SER A 199 27.93 -9.41 6.42
C SER A 199 28.15 -8.43 7.59
N LEU A 200 27.33 -7.38 7.72
CA LEU A 200 27.37 -6.45 8.84
C LEU A 200 26.84 -7.12 10.12
N SER A 201 27.55 -6.94 11.23
CA SER A 201 27.04 -7.33 12.55
C SER A 201 25.82 -6.49 12.94
N PRO A 202 24.99 -6.92 13.91
CA PRO A 202 23.82 -6.16 14.34
C PRO A 202 24.17 -4.70 14.71
N ALA A 203 25.20 -4.48 15.53
CA ALA A 203 25.66 -3.14 15.89
C ALA A 203 26.18 -2.31 14.68
N GLN A 204 26.77 -2.97 13.68
CA GLN A 204 27.20 -2.30 12.44
C GLN A 204 26.01 -1.87 11.58
N ARG A 205 24.91 -2.64 11.57
CA ARG A 205 23.68 -2.28 10.83
C ARG A 205 22.98 -1.07 11.45
N GLU A 206 22.94 -0.97 12.77
CA GLU A 206 22.40 0.20 13.46
C GLU A 206 23.19 1.48 13.11
N VAL A 207 24.53 1.40 13.14
CA VAL A 207 25.38 2.51 12.70
C VAL A 207 25.17 2.82 11.21
N PHE A 208 25.04 1.82 10.35
CA PHE A 208 24.78 1.99 8.92
C PHE A 208 23.50 2.79 8.65
N TRP A 209 22.38 2.44 9.30
CA TRP A 209 21.10 3.14 9.12
C TRP A 209 21.16 4.58 9.61
N HIS A 210 21.83 4.85 10.72
CA HIS A 210 22.01 6.21 11.20
C HIS A 210 22.90 7.07 10.29
N VAL A 211 23.93 6.47 9.66
CA VAL A 211 24.77 7.17 8.68
C VAL A 211 23.96 7.50 7.41
N LEU A 212 23.09 6.60 6.95
CA LEU A 212 22.19 6.88 5.82
C LEU A 212 21.16 7.96 6.14
N GLY A 213 20.73 8.04 7.40
CA GLY A 213 19.90 9.13 7.91
C GLY A 213 20.64 10.47 8.09
N GLY A 214 21.92 10.55 7.70
CA GLY A 214 22.71 11.78 7.75
C GLY A 214 23.22 12.18 9.14
N LYS A 215 23.12 11.29 10.14
CA LYS A 215 23.54 11.58 11.52
C LYS A 215 25.06 11.65 11.65
N LYS A 216 25.56 12.56 12.51
CA LYS A 216 26.97 12.71 12.88
C LYS A 216 27.38 11.70 13.94
N ASN A 217 28.67 11.37 14.03
CA ASN A 217 29.17 10.34 14.96
C ASN A 217 28.80 10.61 16.43
N SER A 218 28.72 11.88 16.85
CA SER A 218 28.29 12.27 18.19
C SER A 218 26.82 11.96 18.45
N GLU A 219 25.95 12.21 17.47
CA GLU A 219 24.51 11.95 17.56
C GLU A 219 24.22 10.45 17.59
N ILE A 220 24.97 9.68 16.79
CA ILE A 220 24.90 8.21 16.78
C ILE A 220 25.37 7.65 18.13
N ALA A 221 26.45 8.18 18.68
CA ALA A 221 26.97 7.76 19.98
C ALA A 221 25.94 7.98 21.10
N THR A 222 25.30 9.15 21.12
CA THR A 222 24.20 9.46 22.04
C THR A 222 23.01 8.53 21.84
N THR A 223 22.62 8.27 20.58
CA THR A 223 21.46 7.41 20.25
C THR A 223 21.68 5.97 20.69
N LEU A 224 22.88 5.43 20.49
CA LEU A 224 23.22 4.03 20.77
C LEU A 224 23.81 3.80 22.17
N GLY A 225 23.99 4.86 22.97
CA GLY A 225 24.57 4.75 24.31
C GLY A 225 26.02 4.25 24.33
N VAL A 226 26.80 4.49 23.27
CA VAL A 226 28.21 4.05 23.13
C VAL A 226 29.14 5.24 22.96
N SER A 227 30.46 5.01 23.09
CA SER A 227 31.44 6.08 22.88
C SER A 227 31.51 6.52 21.41
N ILE A 228 31.85 7.80 21.17
CA ILE A 228 32.13 8.32 19.81
C ILE A 228 33.23 7.51 19.11
N ASN A 229 34.20 7.00 19.88
CA ASN A 229 35.28 6.17 19.35
C ASN A 229 34.74 4.81 18.85
N THR A 230 33.83 4.20 19.61
CA THR A 230 33.11 2.97 19.21
C THR A 230 32.34 3.17 17.91
N VAL A 231 31.65 4.31 17.76
CA VAL A 231 30.95 4.67 16.51
C VAL A 231 31.92 4.83 15.35
N LYS A 232 33.08 5.48 15.55
CA LYS A 232 34.12 5.60 14.51
C LYS A 232 34.61 4.23 14.05
N THR A 233 34.86 3.32 14.98
CA THR A 233 35.26 1.93 14.67
C THR A 233 34.19 1.18 13.89
N HIS A 234 32.92 1.26 14.32
CA HIS A 234 31.83 0.61 13.59
C HIS A 234 31.60 1.22 12.21
N ARG A 235 31.70 2.55 12.07
CA ARG A 235 31.56 3.25 10.79
C ARG A 235 32.68 2.87 9.82
N ALA A 236 33.93 2.76 10.29
CA ALA A 236 35.03 2.27 9.47
C ALA A 236 34.80 0.83 8.99
N ALA A 237 34.34 -0.05 9.90
CA ALA A 237 34.01 -1.44 9.55
C ALA A 237 32.83 -1.54 8.56
N VAL A 238 31.83 -0.67 8.68
CA VAL A 238 30.70 -0.59 7.74
C VAL A 238 31.20 -0.17 6.36
N PHE A 239 32.03 0.87 6.27
CA PHE A 239 32.55 1.37 5.00
C PHE A 239 33.43 0.31 4.32
N GLN A 240 34.24 -0.40 5.09
CA GLN A 240 35.05 -1.50 4.60
C GLN A 240 34.21 -2.67 4.08
N LYS A 241 33.19 -3.11 4.83
CA LYS A 241 32.35 -4.27 4.45
C LYS A 241 31.37 -3.95 3.31
N MET A 242 30.92 -2.70 3.23
CA MET A 242 30.13 -2.22 2.09
C MET A 242 31.00 -1.89 0.88
N ASP A 243 32.33 -1.82 1.07
CA ASP A 243 33.33 -1.47 0.07
C ASP A 243 33.01 -0.11 -0.58
N VAL A 244 32.95 0.90 0.28
CA VAL A 244 32.74 2.31 -0.05
C VAL A 244 33.73 3.20 0.69
N THR A 245 34.02 4.36 0.10
CA THR A 245 34.93 5.36 0.67
C THR A 245 34.21 6.61 1.17
N SER A 246 32.95 6.80 0.80
CA SER A 246 32.16 7.97 1.16
C SER A 246 30.71 7.65 1.53
N VAL A 247 30.08 8.55 2.30
CA VAL A 247 28.64 8.48 2.61
C VAL A 247 27.80 8.56 1.33
N VAL A 248 28.25 9.33 0.33
CA VAL A 248 27.57 9.48 -0.96
C VAL A 248 27.56 8.16 -1.73
N GLU A 249 28.67 7.41 -1.72
CA GLU A 249 28.74 6.06 -2.31
C GLU A 249 27.83 5.07 -1.56
N LEU A 250 27.81 5.14 -0.23
CA LEU A 250 26.93 4.32 0.61
C LEU A 250 25.45 4.54 0.25
N VAL A 251 25.02 5.80 0.11
CA VAL A 251 23.65 6.16 -0.30
C VAL A 251 23.35 5.65 -1.71
N LYS A 252 24.26 5.83 -2.67
CA LYS A 252 24.10 5.34 -4.06
C LYS A 252 23.94 3.82 -4.11
N MET A 253 24.67 3.06 -3.29
CA MET A 253 24.53 1.60 -3.21
C MET A 253 23.16 1.18 -2.65
N THR A 254 22.62 1.90 -1.66
CA THR A 254 21.29 1.57 -1.11
C THR A 254 20.12 1.88 -2.05
N GLY A 255 20.30 2.77 -3.03
CA GLY A 255 19.31 2.98 -4.09
C GLY A 255 19.04 1.73 -4.94
N VAL A 256 19.95 0.74 -4.91
CA VAL A 256 19.84 -0.55 -5.59
C VAL A 256 19.16 -1.63 -4.71
N LEU A 257 19.07 -1.39 -3.40
CA LEU A 257 18.37 -2.24 -2.42
C LEU A 257 16.87 -1.92 -2.27
N ARG A 258 16.40 -0.79 -2.82
CA ARG A 258 14.99 -0.41 -2.92
C ARG A 258 14.28 -1.10 -4.09
#